data_AF-A0A8T5I7M1-F1
#
_entry.id   AF-A0A8T5I7M1-F1
#
_cell.length_a   1.000
_cell.length_b   1.000
_cell.length_c   1.000
_cell.angle_alpha   90.00
_cell.angle_beta   90.00
_cell.angle_gamma   90.00
#
_symmetry.space_group_name_H-M   'P 1'
#
loop_
_entity.id
_entity.type
_entity.pdbx_description
1 polymer ?
#
loop_
_entity_poly.entity_id
_entity_poly.type
_entity_poly.pdbx_seq_one_letter_code
_entity_poly.pdbx_strand_id
1 'polypeptide(L)'
;ALILVAAVASTVIIKTAEELQDRAEKTGDDTRDQISGKLLVTDAYIGADCTYAANAFAADCDASADGDIDMIIVIAKLASGSDNTLPTSMSYTIACDNGAGAFATDHSLLSGTDADTDALHDADIRTMAGVDITDTTALASGEQFKFSIHTTNCDDVAVVGGSLSLTLNVEGGGDTRLDLEIETVAIGDKLI
;
A
#
# COMPACT_ATOMS: atom_id res chain seq x y z
N ALA A 1 5.72 -61.81 -2.76
CA ALA A 1 5.10 -60.88 -1.79
C ALA A 1 6.06 -59.73 -1.43
N LEU A 2 7.28 -59.99 -0.96
CA LEU A 2 8.22 -58.96 -0.51
C LEU A 2 8.61 -57.90 -1.56
N ILE A 3 8.74 -58.28 -2.83
CA ILE A 3 9.12 -57.34 -3.91
C ILE A 3 8.04 -56.27 -4.15
N LEU A 4 6.77 -56.65 -4.07
CA LEU A 4 5.64 -55.72 -4.24
C LEU A 4 5.53 -54.76 -3.05
N VAL A 5 5.78 -55.24 -1.83
CA VAL A 5 5.80 -54.40 -0.63
C VAL A 5 6.95 -53.40 -0.68
N ALA A 6 8.13 -53.82 -1.14
CA ALA A 6 9.27 -52.95 -1.33
C ALA A 6 8.99 -51.88 -2.41
N ALA A 7 8.38 -52.26 -3.53
CA ALA A 7 8.02 -51.31 -4.58
C ALA A 7 7.02 -50.25 -4.09
N VAL A 8 5.96 -50.68 -3.38
CA VAL A 8 4.97 -49.76 -2.81
C VAL A 8 5.61 -48.83 -1.77
N ALA A 9 6.48 -49.35 -0.90
CA ALA A 9 7.21 -48.53 0.07
C ALA A 9 8.14 -47.51 -0.63
N SER A 10 8.85 -47.91 -1.69
CA SER A 10 9.70 -47.00 -2.49
C SER A 10 8.88 -45.90 -3.16
N THR A 11 7.73 -46.22 -3.76
CA THR A 11 6.87 -45.20 -4.37
C THR A 11 6.35 -44.19 -3.34
N VAL A 12 5.97 -44.66 -2.14
CA VAL A 12 5.53 -43.75 -1.07
C VAL A 12 6.67 -42.85 -0.61
N ILE A 13 7.87 -43.39 -0.39
CA ILE A 13 9.03 -42.61 0.03
C ILE A 13 9.36 -41.55 -1.03
N ILE A 14 9.42 -41.92 -2.31
CA ILE A 14 9.71 -41.01 -3.41
C ILE A 14 8.65 -39.91 -3.49
N LYS A 15 7.36 -40.28 -3.47
CA LYS A 15 6.27 -39.30 -3.53
C LYS A 15 6.30 -38.33 -2.36
N THR A 16 6.56 -38.82 -1.14
CA THR A 16 6.71 -37.92 0.02
C THR A 16 7.94 -37.03 -0.09
N ALA A 17 9.02 -37.51 -0.70
CA ALA A 17 10.22 -36.70 -0.93
C ALA A 17 10.00 -35.64 -2.01
N GLU A 18 9.25 -35.95 -3.08
CA GLU A 18 8.83 -35.00 -4.11
C GLU A 18 7.90 -33.94 -3.52
N GLU A 19 6.86 -34.35 -2.80
CA GLU A 19 5.95 -33.41 -2.13
C GLU A 19 6.67 -32.51 -1.12
N LEU A 20 7.70 -33.03 -0.42
CA LEU A 20 8.52 -32.22 0.48
C LEU A 20 9.41 -31.24 -0.28
N GLN A 21 9.94 -31.62 -1.44
CA GLN A 21 10.77 -30.75 -2.27
C GLN A 21 9.93 -29.64 -2.92
N ASP A 22 8.76 -29.97 -3.46
CA ASP A 22 7.84 -28.99 -4.03
C ASP A 22 7.38 -27.98 -2.97
N ARG A 23 7.09 -28.46 -1.76
CA ARG A 23 6.76 -27.58 -0.62
C ARG A 23 7.94 -26.72 -0.19
N ALA A 24 9.15 -27.27 -0.21
CA ALA A 24 10.35 -26.52 0.16
C ALA A 24 10.64 -25.41 -0.86
N GLU A 25 10.47 -25.68 -2.16
CA GLU A 25 10.63 -24.69 -3.23
C GLU A 25 9.52 -23.62 -3.16
N LYS A 26 8.25 -24.03 -3.05
CA LYS A 26 7.12 -23.10 -2.88
C LYS A 26 7.29 -22.20 -1.66
N THR A 27 7.70 -22.76 -0.52
CA THR A 27 7.97 -21.96 0.70
C THR A 27 9.17 -21.03 0.49
N GLY A 28 10.18 -21.48 -0.25
CA GLY A 28 11.33 -20.65 -0.64
C GLY A 28 10.90 -19.46 -1.48
N ASP A 29 10.10 -19.68 -2.51
CA ASP A 29 9.57 -18.61 -3.36
C ASP A 29 8.66 -17.66 -2.57
N ASP A 30 7.70 -18.20 -1.81
CA ASP A 30 6.81 -17.37 -0.97
C ASP A 30 7.61 -16.50 0.01
N THR A 31 8.64 -17.04 0.67
CA THR A 31 9.49 -16.24 1.57
C THR A 31 10.34 -15.21 0.83
N ARG A 32 10.76 -15.48 -0.41
CA ARG A 32 11.50 -14.51 -1.22
C ARG A 32 10.57 -13.36 -1.62
N ASP A 33 9.37 -13.66 -2.11
CA ASP A 33 8.39 -12.67 -2.56
C ASP A 33 7.93 -11.78 -1.41
N GLN A 34 7.68 -12.38 -0.23
CA GLN A 34 7.31 -11.64 0.99
C GLN A 34 8.42 -10.71 1.51
N ILE A 35 9.69 -10.98 1.20
CA ILE A 35 10.82 -10.15 1.64
C ILE A 35 11.22 -9.12 0.58
N SER A 36 11.11 -9.48 -0.70
CA SER A 36 11.51 -8.64 -1.83
C SER A 36 10.40 -7.70 -2.29
N GLY A 37 9.14 -8.14 -2.28
CA GLY A 37 7.98 -7.43 -2.79
C GLY A 37 7.39 -6.47 -1.76
N LYS A 38 8.04 -5.34 -1.48
CA LYS A 38 7.47 -4.30 -0.61
C LYS A 38 7.50 -2.93 -1.25
N LEU A 39 6.69 -2.02 -0.72
CA LEU A 39 6.72 -0.61 -1.09
C LEU A 39 7.70 0.17 -0.22
N LEU A 40 8.55 0.95 -0.84
CA LEU A 40 9.45 1.85 -0.14
C LEU A 40 8.93 3.27 -0.30
N VAL A 41 8.50 3.87 0.80
CA VAL A 41 8.14 5.30 0.84
C VAL A 41 9.42 6.12 0.81
N THR A 42 9.48 7.09 -0.09
CA THR A 42 10.64 7.99 -0.25
C THR A 42 10.37 9.34 0.39
N ASP A 43 9.21 9.92 0.12
CA ASP A 43 8.78 11.21 0.66
C ASP A 43 7.26 11.21 0.83
N ALA A 44 6.77 12.00 1.79
CA ALA A 44 5.34 12.27 1.98
C ALA A 44 5.15 13.77 2.18
N TYR A 45 4.12 14.31 1.54
CA TYR A 45 3.82 15.75 1.53
C TYR A 45 2.37 15.99 1.88
N ILE A 46 2.10 17.16 2.44
CA ILE A 46 0.74 17.62 2.69
C ILE A 46 0.12 18.08 1.37
N GLY A 47 -0.98 17.44 0.98
CA GLY A 47 -1.80 17.80 -0.16
C GLY A 47 -2.74 18.95 0.17
N ALA A 48 -3.27 19.60 -0.87
CA ALA A 48 -4.39 20.51 -0.70
C ALA A 48 -5.69 19.71 -0.59
N ASP A 49 -6.67 20.21 0.14
CA ASP A 49 -8.01 19.63 0.15
C ASP A 49 -8.62 19.80 -1.25
N CYS A 50 -8.76 18.68 -1.94
CA CYS A 50 -9.49 18.59 -3.19
C CYS A 50 -10.82 17.94 -2.83
N THR A 51 -11.89 18.73 -2.62
CA THR A 51 -13.21 18.20 -2.28
C THR A 51 -13.62 17.04 -3.19
N TYR A 52 -13.44 15.80 -2.71
CA TYR A 52 -13.77 14.51 -3.31
C TYR A 52 -13.77 14.47 -4.84
N ALA A 53 -12.80 15.15 -5.46
CA ALA A 53 -12.69 15.18 -6.89
C ALA A 53 -12.03 13.86 -7.27
N ALA A 54 -12.54 13.18 -8.30
CA ALA A 54 -12.01 11.93 -8.84
C ALA A 54 -10.56 12.03 -9.39
N ASN A 55 -9.84 13.09 -9.02
CA ASN A 55 -8.48 13.43 -9.33
C ASN A 55 -7.89 14.26 -8.18
N ALA A 56 -7.33 13.60 -7.17
CA ALA A 56 -6.69 14.22 -6.01
C ALA A 56 -5.46 15.09 -6.35
N PHE A 57 -5.09 15.18 -7.63
CA PHE A 57 -4.04 16.04 -8.17
C PHE A 57 -4.58 17.15 -9.08
N ALA A 58 -5.88 17.43 -9.05
CA ALA A 58 -6.48 18.51 -9.83
C ALA A 58 -6.04 19.91 -9.37
N ALA A 59 -6.23 20.89 -10.26
CA ALA A 59 -5.75 22.25 -10.11
C ALA A 59 -6.66 23.17 -9.25
N ASP A 60 -7.74 22.64 -8.68
CA ASP A 60 -8.74 23.40 -7.90
C ASP A 60 -8.85 22.86 -6.48
N CYS A 61 -7.72 22.78 -5.79
CA CYS A 61 -7.62 22.32 -4.41
C CYS A 61 -7.10 23.47 -3.55
N ASP A 62 -7.72 23.69 -2.39
CA ASP A 62 -7.41 24.79 -1.47
C ASP A 62 -6.87 24.25 -0.14
N ALA A 63 -6.34 25.13 0.70
CA ALA A 63 -5.98 24.77 2.07
C ALA A 63 -7.24 24.38 2.86
N SER A 64 -7.13 23.30 3.63
CA SER A 64 -8.13 22.91 4.62
C SER A 64 -8.46 24.10 5.51
N ALA A 65 -9.74 24.46 5.59
CA ALA A 65 -10.20 25.62 6.35
C ALA A 65 -10.15 25.37 7.87
N ASP A 66 -10.08 24.10 8.27
CA ASP A 66 -10.31 23.62 9.63
C ASP A 66 -9.00 23.42 10.43
N GLY A 67 -7.84 23.56 9.78
CA GLY A 67 -6.52 23.55 10.42
C GLY A 67 -5.94 22.15 10.64
N ASP A 68 -6.49 21.18 9.94
CA ASP A 68 -6.15 19.78 9.80
C ASP A 68 -5.54 19.51 8.40
N ILE A 69 -5.18 18.25 8.16
CA ILE A 69 -4.74 17.74 6.87
C ILE A 69 -5.85 16.83 6.37
N ASP A 70 -6.46 17.18 5.23
CA ASP A 70 -7.43 16.32 4.52
C ASP A 70 -6.77 15.35 3.54
N MET A 71 -5.59 15.71 3.02
CA MET A 71 -4.91 14.98 1.97
C MET A 71 -3.41 14.87 2.20
N ILE A 72 -2.87 13.67 1.95
CA ILE A 72 -1.43 13.39 1.97
C ILE A 72 -1.02 12.84 0.62
N ILE A 73 0.01 13.40 0.02
CA ILE A 73 0.63 12.89 -1.21
C ILE A 73 1.86 12.07 -0.81
N VAL A 74 1.82 10.77 -1.09
CA VAL A 74 2.91 9.85 -0.78
C VAL A 74 3.64 9.47 -2.05
N ILE A 75 4.96 9.63 -2.04
CA ILE A 75 5.85 9.16 -3.09
C ILE A 75 6.45 7.84 -2.64
N ALA A 76 6.13 6.77 -3.36
CA ALA A 76 6.64 5.44 -3.08
C ALA A 76 7.27 4.83 -4.33
N LYS A 77 8.03 3.78 -4.10
CA LYS A 77 8.63 2.98 -5.17
C LYS A 77 8.54 1.51 -4.82
N LEU A 78 8.32 0.69 -5.83
CA LEU A 78 8.36 -0.76 -5.64
C LEU A 78 9.81 -1.18 -5.37
N ALA A 79 10.03 -2.00 -4.33
CA ALA A 79 11.38 -2.41 -3.94
C ALA A 79 12.12 -3.11 -5.09
N SER A 80 13.44 -2.87 -5.14
CA SER A 80 14.32 -3.51 -6.13
C SER A 80 14.34 -5.03 -5.88
N GLY A 81 13.97 -5.81 -6.90
CA GLY A 81 13.82 -7.27 -6.80
C GLY A 81 12.40 -7.76 -6.49
N SER A 82 11.41 -6.87 -6.42
CA SER A 82 9.99 -7.24 -6.49
C SER A 82 9.64 -7.74 -7.89
N ASP A 83 8.64 -8.59 -8.00
CA ASP A 83 7.96 -8.83 -9.26
C ASP A 83 7.11 -7.63 -9.66
N ASN A 84 6.67 -7.61 -10.92
CA ASN A 84 5.77 -6.57 -11.40
C ASN A 84 4.41 -6.71 -10.71
N THR A 85 3.96 -5.66 -10.03
CA THR A 85 2.72 -5.67 -9.26
C THR A 85 1.67 -4.76 -9.89
N LEU A 86 0.41 -5.17 -9.81
CA LEU A 86 -0.70 -4.31 -10.23
C LEU A 86 -1.03 -3.29 -9.11
N PRO A 87 -1.51 -2.09 -9.46
CA PRO A 87 -1.97 -1.11 -8.49
C PRO A 87 -3.01 -1.66 -7.51
N THR A 88 -3.98 -2.44 -8.02
CA THR A 88 -5.05 -3.08 -7.22
C THR A 88 -4.57 -4.14 -6.23
N SER A 89 -3.33 -4.63 -6.38
CA SER A 89 -2.69 -5.55 -5.44
C SER A 89 -1.88 -4.81 -4.37
N MET A 90 -1.99 -3.48 -4.31
CA MET A 90 -1.37 -2.65 -3.30
C MET A 90 -2.45 -1.87 -2.56
N SER A 91 -2.30 -1.75 -1.24
CA SER A 91 -3.24 -1.03 -0.40
C SER A 91 -2.50 -0.19 0.64
N TYR A 92 -3.17 0.86 1.10
CA TYR A 92 -2.75 1.61 2.26
C TYR A 92 -3.77 1.48 3.39
N THR A 93 -3.30 1.66 4.61
CA THR A 93 -4.14 1.76 5.79
C THR A 93 -3.50 2.73 6.78
N ILE A 94 -4.20 3.81 7.09
CA ILE A 94 -3.90 4.69 8.22
C ILE A 94 -4.75 4.25 9.39
N ALA A 95 -4.15 4.09 10.56
CA ALA A 95 -4.86 3.82 11.80
C ALA A 95 -4.70 4.99 12.77
N CYS A 96 -5.81 5.43 13.36
CA CYS A 96 -5.92 6.60 14.23
C CYS A 96 -6.97 6.41 15.34
N ASP A 97 -6.99 7.33 16.30
CA ASP A 97 -8.14 7.54 17.20
C ASP A 97 -9.02 8.62 16.56
N ASN A 98 -10.33 8.39 16.46
CA ASN A 98 -11.27 9.29 15.78
C ASN A 98 -11.70 10.50 16.64
N GLY A 99 -10.84 10.96 17.56
CA GLY A 99 -11.15 12.03 18.51
C GLY A 99 -12.25 11.72 19.54
N ALA A 100 -13.03 10.64 19.35
CA ALA A 100 -14.14 10.20 20.20
C ALA A 100 -13.75 9.00 21.10
N GLY A 101 -12.48 8.62 21.13
CA GLY A 101 -11.97 7.50 21.93
C GLY A 101 -12.26 6.14 21.29
N ALA A 102 -12.44 6.10 19.97
CA ALA A 102 -12.62 4.89 19.19
C ALA A 102 -11.57 4.82 18.07
N PHE A 103 -11.13 3.60 17.75
CA PHE A 103 -10.21 3.40 16.64
C PHE A 103 -10.94 3.61 15.31
N ALA A 104 -10.35 4.41 14.45
CA ALA A 104 -10.74 4.58 13.05
C ALA A 104 -9.59 4.21 12.12
N THR A 105 -9.95 3.94 10.87
CA THR A 105 -9.00 3.58 9.83
C THR A 105 -9.41 4.16 8.49
N ASP A 106 -8.50 4.86 7.83
CA ASP A 106 -8.60 5.19 6.41
C ASP A 106 -7.82 4.15 5.61
N HIS A 107 -8.47 3.48 4.68
CA HIS A 107 -7.83 2.43 3.90
C HIS A 107 -8.44 2.34 2.52
N SER A 108 -7.61 2.03 1.53
CA SER A 108 -8.07 1.76 0.18
C SER A 108 -6.98 1.09 -0.65
N LEU A 109 -7.37 0.60 -1.82
CA LEU A 109 -6.45 0.14 -2.85
C LEU A 109 -5.80 1.35 -3.53
N LEU A 110 -4.58 1.17 -4.01
CA LEU A 110 -3.93 2.16 -4.89
C LEU A 110 -4.50 1.96 -6.29
N SER A 111 -5.59 2.64 -6.63
CA SER A 111 -6.27 2.49 -7.93
C SER A 111 -6.18 3.79 -8.73
N GLY A 112 -6.09 3.67 -10.06
CA GLY A 112 -6.21 4.81 -10.97
C GLY A 112 -7.63 4.99 -11.51
N THR A 113 -8.55 4.08 -11.20
CA THR A 113 -9.88 4.02 -11.80
C THR A 113 -11.05 3.74 -10.85
N ASP A 114 -10.80 3.39 -9.59
CA ASP A 114 -11.86 3.06 -8.63
C ASP A 114 -12.09 4.20 -7.65
N ALA A 115 -13.12 5.01 -7.95
CA ALA A 115 -13.88 5.63 -6.88
C ALA A 115 -14.38 4.51 -5.96
N ASP A 116 -13.80 4.42 -4.76
CA ASP A 116 -14.35 3.64 -3.67
C ASP A 116 -15.88 3.81 -3.65
N THR A 117 -16.64 2.75 -3.38
CA THR A 117 -18.08 2.87 -3.14
C THR A 117 -18.44 3.87 -2.03
N ASP A 118 -17.47 4.20 -1.17
CA ASP A 118 -17.56 5.28 -0.19
C ASP A 118 -17.23 6.67 -0.76
N ALA A 119 -16.59 6.81 -1.92
CA ALA A 119 -16.11 8.08 -2.52
C ALA A 119 -15.19 8.94 -1.63
N LEU A 120 -14.96 8.54 -0.38
CA LEU A 120 -14.20 9.26 0.64
C LEU A 120 -12.75 8.77 0.75
N HIS A 121 -12.40 7.59 0.23
CA HIS A 121 -11.09 6.95 0.46
C HIS A 121 -10.33 6.57 -0.82
N ASP A 122 -10.52 7.26 -1.94
CA ASP A 122 -9.78 6.89 -3.16
C ASP A 122 -8.29 7.29 -3.10
N ALA A 123 -7.38 6.34 -3.35
CA ALA A 123 -5.97 6.60 -3.57
C ALA A 123 -5.65 6.64 -5.05
N ASP A 124 -5.70 7.85 -5.61
CA ASP A 124 -5.37 8.15 -7.00
C ASP A 124 -3.88 7.92 -7.27
N ILE A 125 -3.55 6.78 -7.85
CA ILE A 125 -2.17 6.41 -8.19
C ILE A 125 -1.73 6.97 -9.55
N ARG A 126 -0.58 7.67 -9.56
CA ARG A 126 -0.03 8.33 -10.73
C ARG A 126 1.48 8.15 -10.86
N THR A 127 1.95 8.22 -12.09
CA THR A 127 3.38 8.34 -12.40
C THR A 127 3.95 9.64 -11.83
N MET A 128 5.28 9.73 -11.72
CA MET A 128 5.96 10.99 -11.36
C MET A 128 5.66 12.15 -12.31
N ALA A 129 5.29 11.84 -13.57
CA ALA A 129 4.87 12.83 -14.55
C ALA A 129 3.42 13.29 -14.37
N GLY A 130 2.68 12.76 -13.39
CA GLY A 130 1.29 13.12 -13.11
C GLY A 130 0.26 12.46 -14.03
N VAL A 131 0.68 11.42 -14.76
CA VAL A 131 -0.22 10.59 -15.58
C VAL A 131 -0.78 9.45 -14.73
N ASP A 132 -2.09 9.24 -14.78
CA ASP A 132 -2.80 8.17 -14.07
C ASP A 132 -2.24 6.80 -14.45
N ILE A 133 -2.00 5.95 -13.45
CA ILE A 133 -1.61 4.56 -13.68
C ILE A 133 -2.88 3.74 -13.64
N THR A 134 -3.31 3.24 -14.80
CA THR A 134 -4.49 2.38 -14.90
C THR A 134 -4.31 1.10 -14.09
N ASP A 135 -5.39 0.55 -13.54
CA ASP A 135 -5.38 -0.67 -12.73
C ASP A 135 -4.85 -1.92 -13.45
N THR A 136 -4.83 -1.91 -14.77
CA THR A 136 -4.28 -2.99 -15.59
C THR A 136 -2.79 -2.84 -15.93
N THR A 137 -2.17 -1.71 -15.56
CA THR A 137 -0.77 -1.42 -15.87
C THR A 137 0.09 -1.85 -14.68
N ALA A 138 0.84 -2.93 -14.85
CA ALA A 138 1.75 -3.41 -13.82
C ALA A 138 2.95 -2.47 -13.66
N LEU A 139 3.27 -2.16 -12.41
CA LEU A 139 4.43 -1.36 -12.02
C LEU A 139 5.67 -2.25 -11.94
N ALA A 140 6.76 -1.79 -12.53
CA ALA A 140 8.01 -2.52 -12.51
C ALA A 140 8.76 -2.30 -11.19
N SER A 141 9.62 -3.25 -10.84
CA SER A 141 10.54 -3.09 -9.71
C SER A 141 11.41 -1.83 -9.85
N GLY A 142 11.46 -1.02 -8.80
CA GLY A 142 12.20 0.24 -8.77
C GLY A 142 11.49 1.42 -9.43
N GLU A 143 10.31 1.22 -10.02
CA GLU A 143 9.49 2.31 -10.54
C GLU A 143 8.96 3.17 -9.40
N GLN A 144 9.07 4.49 -9.56
CA GLN A 144 8.57 5.47 -8.61
C GLN A 144 7.22 6.00 -9.07
N PHE A 145 6.29 6.10 -8.15
CA PHE A 145 4.94 6.60 -8.37
C PHE A 145 4.50 7.40 -7.15
N LYS A 146 3.44 8.18 -7.32
CA LYS A 146 2.82 8.96 -6.26
C LYS A 146 1.36 8.57 -6.16
N PHE A 147 0.81 8.67 -4.98
CA PHE A 147 -0.61 8.49 -4.75
C PHE A 147 -1.09 9.45 -3.68
N SER A 148 -2.36 9.80 -3.73
CA SER A 148 -3.02 10.58 -2.68
C SER A 148 -3.59 9.66 -1.62
N ILE A 149 -3.68 10.15 -0.39
CA ILE A 149 -4.40 9.53 0.70
C ILE A 149 -5.32 10.60 1.28
N HIS A 150 -6.59 10.27 1.45
CA HIS A 150 -7.54 11.08 2.20
C HIS A 150 -7.60 10.62 3.66
N THR A 151 -7.66 11.56 4.58
CA THR A 151 -7.64 11.35 6.05
C THR A 151 -9.02 11.49 6.67
N THR A 152 -10.08 11.17 5.93
CA THR A 152 -11.48 11.48 6.30
C THR A 152 -11.92 10.94 7.66
N ASN A 153 -11.51 9.73 8.07
CA ASN A 153 -11.84 9.21 9.41
C ASN A 153 -10.78 9.54 10.46
N CYS A 154 -9.59 9.98 10.02
CA CYS A 154 -8.46 10.35 10.87
C CYS A 154 -8.24 11.86 10.98
N ASP A 155 -9.20 12.65 10.52
CA ASP A 155 -9.13 14.11 10.42
C ASP A 155 -8.91 14.78 11.78
N ASP A 156 -9.64 14.34 12.82
CA ASP A 156 -9.53 14.86 14.19
C ASP A 156 -8.12 14.75 14.81
N VAL A 157 -7.29 13.82 14.31
CA VAL A 157 -5.89 13.66 14.75
C VAL A 157 -4.88 14.12 13.71
N ALA A 158 -5.33 14.51 12.51
CA ALA A 158 -4.52 15.02 11.42
C ALA A 158 -4.15 16.51 11.60
N VAL A 159 -3.90 16.92 12.84
CA VAL A 159 -3.60 18.32 13.23
C VAL A 159 -2.14 18.47 13.67
N VAL A 160 -1.66 19.71 13.78
CA VAL A 160 -0.31 20.00 14.28
C VAL A 160 -0.06 19.34 15.65
N GLY A 161 1.01 18.55 15.74
CA GLY A 161 1.39 17.76 16.91
C GLY A 161 0.73 16.38 16.99
N GLY A 162 -0.15 16.04 16.05
CA GLY A 162 -0.70 14.71 15.86
C GLY A 162 0.26 13.77 15.11
N SER A 163 -0.06 12.48 15.12
CA SER A 163 0.67 11.49 14.34
C SER A 163 -0.26 10.48 13.68
N LEU A 164 0.03 10.14 12.43
CA LEU A 164 -0.76 9.22 11.61
C LEU A 164 0.00 7.94 11.32
N SER A 165 -0.67 6.84 11.67
CA SER A 165 -0.20 5.46 11.58
C SER A 165 -0.23 4.84 10.18
N LEU A 166 0.66 5.14 9.21
CA LEU A 166 0.56 4.59 7.84
C LEU A 166 1.15 3.17 7.69
N THR A 167 0.37 2.25 7.14
CA THR A 167 0.82 0.94 6.66
C THR A 167 0.55 0.82 5.17
N LEU A 168 1.53 0.35 4.42
CA LEU A 168 1.39 -0.04 3.02
C LEU A 168 1.53 -1.56 2.91
N ASN A 169 0.60 -2.19 2.22
CA ASN A 169 0.58 -3.63 1.97
C ASN A 169 0.68 -3.91 0.47
N VAL A 170 1.41 -4.97 0.13
CA VAL A 170 1.50 -5.52 -1.22
C VAL A 170 1.04 -6.97 -1.15
N GLU A 171 0.05 -7.34 -1.96
CA GLU A 171 -0.44 -8.71 -2.07
C GLU A 171 0.66 -9.63 -2.62
N GLY A 172 0.93 -10.75 -1.94
CA GLY A 172 2.06 -11.63 -2.26
C GLY A 172 3.42 -11.05 -1.86
N GLY A 173 3.45 -9.81 -1.39
CA GLY A 173 4.60 -9.10 -0.89
C GLY A 173 4.58 -8.85 0.61
N GLY A 174 5.46 -7.98 1.08
CA GLY A 174 5.58 -7.57 2.48
C GLY A 174 4.99 -6.19 2.76
N ASP A 175 4.83 -5.90 4.05
CA ASP A 175 4.30 -4.64 4.53
C ASP A 175 5.40 -3.61 4.82
N THR A 176 5.03 -2.33 4.72
CA THR A 176 5.87 -1.20 5.16
C THR A 176 5.07 -0.30 6.07
N ARG A 177 5.58 -0.10 7.28
CA ARG A 177 4.98 0.74 8.33
C ARG A 177 5.77 2.04 8.45
N LEU A 178 5.06 3.16 8.50
CA LEU A 178 5.62 4.49 8.65
C LEU A 178 4.72 5.31 9.58
N ASP A 179 5.34 5.98 10.55
CA ASP A 179 4.66 6.96 11.39
C ASP A 179 4.88 8.35 10.79
N LEU A 180 3.79 9.03 10.45
CA LEU A 180 3.82 10.41 9.94
C LEU A 180 3.59 11.36 11.11
N GLU A 181 4.57 12.21 11.41
CA GLU A 181 4.45 13.24 12.45
C GLU A 181 4.09 14.59 11.81
N ILE A 182 3.05 15.24 12.33
CA ILE A 182 2.50 16.45 11.72
C ILE A 182 3.09 17.67 12.44
N GLU A 183 4.15 18.26 11.89
CA GLU A 183 4.76 19.48 12.45
C GLU A 183 4.06 20.76 11.97
N THR A 184 3.50 20.70 10.77
CA THR A 184 2.78 21.81 10.12
C THR A 184 1.59 21.24 9.36
N VAL A 185 0.63 22.11 9.02
CA VAL A 185 -0.53 21.78 8.18
C VAL A 185 -0.52 22.61 6.89
N ALA A 186 0.63 23.18 6.53
CA ALA A 186 0.74 23.99 5.33
C ALA A 186 0.92 23.08 4.10
N ILE A 187 0.16 23.36 3.04
CA ILE A 187 0.22 22.60 1.80
C ILE A 187 1.66 22.60 1.24
N GLY A 188 2.13 21.41 0.85
CA GLY A 188 3.44 21.20 0.25
C GLY A 188 4.57 21.05 1.27
N ASP A 189 4.29 21.19 2.56
CA ASP A 189 5.26 20.83 3.59
C ASP A 189 5.47 19.31 3.61
N LYS A 190 6.69 18.93 4.01
CA LYS A 190 7.19 17.56 3.99
C LYS A 190 6.94 16.91 5.35
N LEU A 191 6.32 15.73 5.37
CA LEU A 191 5.99 14.97 6.58
C LEU A 191 7.09 13.97 6.99
N ILE A 192 7.89 13.48 6.04
CA ILE A 192 9.08 12.63 6.23
C ILE A 192 10.14 13.06 5.25
#